data_AF-A0A9E5Z0M6-F1
#
_entry.id   AF-A0A9E5Z0M6-F1
#
_cell.length_a   1.000
_cell.length_b   1.000
_cell.length_c   1.000
_cell.angle_alpha   90.00
_cell.angle_beta   90.00
_cell.angle_gamma   90.00
#
_symmetry.space_group_name_H-M   'P 1'
#
loop_
_entity.id
_entity.type
_entity.pdbx_description
1 polymer ?
#
loop_
_entity_poly.entity_id
_entity_poly.type
_entity_poly.pdbx_seq_one_letter_code
_entity_poly.pdbx_strand_id
1 'polypeptide(L)'
;SESGGVFFNYPPVRETIEATLREVMRATREGIRINTFMLDASHALQAFIEQLTSVNKGRAFFTSPENLGEYLLIDFIEHKREFSRFGASRRAS
;
A
#
# COMPACT_ATOMS: atom_id res chain seq x y z
N SER A 1 -6.21 30.58 -6.36
CA SER A 1 -6.76 30.56 -4.99
C SER A 1 -6.33 29.25 -4.36
N GLU A 2 -5.22 29.25 -3.62
CA GLU A 2 -4.63 28.09 -2.95
C GLU A 2 -5.40 27.77 -1.65
N SER A 3 -6.60 27.23 -1.80
CA SER A 3 -7.32 26.63 -0.69
C SER A 3 -6.76 25.22 -0.51
N GLY A 4 -5.89 25.01 0.48
CA GLY A 4 -5.23 23.73 0.80
C GLY A 4 -6.16 22.59 1.26
N GLY A 5 -7.39 22.55 0.77
CA GLY A 5 -8.31 21.44 0.96
C GLY A 5 -7.93 20.28 0.04
N VAL A 6 -7.78 19.08 0.60
CA VAL A 6 -7.59 17.87 -0.20
C VAL A 6 -8.88 17.60 -0.98
N PHE A 7 -8.81 17.72 -2.31
CA PHE A 7 -9.94 17.44 -3.19
C PHE A 7 -9.89 15.97 -3.63
N PHE A 8 -10.91 15.21 -3.22
CA PHE A 8 -11.03 13.79 -3.56
C PHE A 8 -11.99 13.63 -4.74
N ASN A 9 -11.44 13.42 -5.93
CA ASN A 9 -12.22 12.99 -7.09
C ASN A 9 -12.65 11.53 -6.87
N TYR A 10 -13.93 11.28 -6.54
CA TYR A 10 -14.51 9.94 -6.56
C TYR A 10 -15.82 9.93 -7.37
N PRO A 11 -15.90 9.15 -8.44
CA PRO A 11 -14.87 8.25 -8.98
C PRO A 11 -13.62 9.01 -9.50
N PRO A 12 -12.41 8.39 -9.45
CA PRO A 12 -11.17 9.04 -9.82
C PRO A 12 -11.15 9.44 -11.30
N VAL A 13 -10.55 10.59 -11.58
CA VAL A 13 -10.36 11.08 -12.96
C VAL A 13 -9.07 10.53 -13.54
N ARG A 14 -9.00 10.44 -14.88
CA ARG A 14 -7.87 9.85 -15.62
C ARG A 14 -6.53 10.47 -15.21
N GLU A 15 -6.50 11.78 -15.04
CA GLU A 15 -5.31 12.55 -14.67
C GLU A 15 -4.75 12.10 -13.32
N THR A 16 -5.64 11.83 -12.35
CA THR A 16 -5.24 11.34 -11.02
C THR A 16 -4.69 9.91 -11.07
N ILE A 17 -5.30 9.03 -11.88
CA ILE A 17 -4.82 7.66 -12.09
C ILE A 17 -3.41 7.66 -12.71
N GLU A 18 -3.21 8.45 -13.77
CA GLU A 18 -1.92 8.54 -14.44
C GLU A 18 -0.84 9.14 -13.53
N ALA A 19 -1.19 10.17 -12.74
CA ALA A 19 -0.26 10.75 -11.77
C ALA A 19 0.16 9.74 -10.71
N THR A 20 -0.78 8.97 -10.16
CA THR A 20 -0.45 7.93 -9.17
C THR A 20 0.43 6.84 -9.77
N LEU A 21 0.14 6.36 -10.98
CA LEU A 21 0.97 5.32 -11.63
C LEU A 21 2.39 5.81 -11.94
N ARG A 22 2.57 7.10 -12.27
CA ARG A 22 3.91 7.68 -12.45
C ARG A 22 4.73 7.61 -11.16
N GLU A 23 4.11 7.90 -10.03
CA GLU A 23 4.78 7.83 -8.73
C GLU A 23 5.05 6.38 -8.33
N VAL A 24 4.12 5.45 -8.60
CA VAL A 24 4.35 4.02 -8.39
C VAL A 24 5.58 3.56 -9.17
N MET A 25 5.71 3.92 -10.44
CA MET A 25 6.90 3.59 -11.24
C MET A 25 8.18 4.17 -10.64
N ARG A 26 8.13 5.40 -10.10
CA ARG A 26 9.29 6.01 -9.45
C ARG A 26 9.68 5.25 -8.18
N ALA A 27 8.72 4.95 -7.31
CA ALA A 27 8.93 4.15 -6.10
C ALA A 27 9.53 2.78 -6.44
N THR A 28 9.04 2.14 -7.50
CA THR A 28 9.60 0.85 -7.98
C THR A 28 11.05 0.98 -8.43
N ARG A 29 11.42 2.04 -9.16
CA ARG A 29 12.81 2.30 -9.55
C ARG A 29 13.73 2.56 -8.35
N GLU A 30 13.19 3.12 -7.28
CA GLU A 30 13.88 3.33 -6.00
C GLU A 30 13.93 2.06 -5.12
N GLY A 31 13.37 0.94 -5.58
CA GLY A 31 13.35 -0.33 -4.85
C GLY A 31 12.30 -0.43 -3.75
N ILE A 32 11.33 0.50 -3.72
CA ILE A 32 10.24 0.54 -2.74
C ILE A 32 9.11 -0.39 -3.19
N ARG A 33 8.86 -1.45 -2.40
CA ARG A 33 7.71 -2.34 -2.59
C ARG A 33 6.46 -1.79 -1.90
N ILE A 34 5.35 -1.82 -2.61
CA ILE A 34 4.04 -1.35 -2.17
C ILE A 34 3.15 -2.59 -1.94
N ASN A 35 2.71 -2.78 -0.70
CA ASN A 35 1.66 -3.76 -0.39
C ASN A 35 0.35 -3.02 -0.17
N THR A 36 -0.71 -3.45 -0.85
CA THR A 36 -2.03 -2.81 -0.78
C THR A 36 -3.04 -3.74 -0.14
N PHE A 37 -3.78 -3.23 0.85
CA PHE A 37 -4.96 -3.87 1.40
C PHE A 37 -6.19 -3.15 0.87
N MET A 38 -6.95 -3.83 0.03
CA MET A 38 -8.17 -3.31 -0.55
C MET A 38 -9.35 -3.83 0.26
N LEU A 39 -10.10 -2.90 0.86
CA LEU A 39 -11.34 -3.16 1.59
C LEU A 39 -12.52 -2.83 0.69
N ASP A 40 -13.40 -3.81 0.47
CA ASP A 40 -14.69 -3.68 -0.22
C ASP A 40 -14.69 -2.66 -1.37
N ALA A 41 -14.22 -3.09 -2.54
CA ALA A 41 -13.87 -2.18 -3.62
C ALA A 41 -14.54 -2.53 -4.94
N SER A 42 -14.93 -1.46 -5.64
CA SER A 42 -15.54 -1.54 -6.96
C SER A 42 -14.61 -2.21 -7.98
N HIS A 43 -15.18 -2.81 -9.03
CA HIS A 43 -14.42 -3.41 -10.14
C HIS A 43 -13.41 -2.44 -10.77
N ALA A 44 -13.72 -1.15 -10.84
CA ALA A 44 -12.82 -0.14 -11.36
C ALA A 44 -11.58 0.04 -10.46
N LEU A 45 -11.77 0.06 -9.15
CA LEU A 45 -10.66 0.16 -8.20
C LEU A 45 -9.81 -1.12 -8.19
N GLN A 46 -10.44 -2.29 -8.34
CA GLN A 46 -9.71 -3.54 -8.51
C GLN A 46 -8.76 -3.51 -9.71
N ALA A 47 -9.26 -3.13 -10.89
CA ALA A 47 -8.45 -3.03 -12.11
C ALA A 47 -7.26 -2.06 -11.95
N PHE A 48 -7.48 -0.95 -11.25
CA PHE A 48 -6.42 0.00 -10.92
C PHE A 48 -5.34 -0.62 -10.01
N ILE A 49 -5.74 -1.34 -8.96
CA ILE A 49 -4.80 -2.00 -8.04
C ILE A 49 -4.03 -3.13 -8.73
N GLU A 50 -4.66 -3.87 -9.64
CA GLU A 50 -3.99 -4.87 -10.47
C GLU A 50 -2.89 -4.23 -11.33
N GLN A 51 -3.17 -3.09 -11.97
CA GLN A 51 -2.18 -2.34 -12.74
C GLN A 51 -1.04 -1.83 -11.85
N LEU A 52 -1.35 -1.21 -10.71
CA LEU A 52 -0.36 -0.75 -9.73
C LEU A 52 0.57 -1.88 -9.29
N THR A 53 0.00 -3.03 -8.94
CA THR A 53 0.72 -4.22 -8.49
C THR A 53 1.57 -4.81 -9.60
N SER A 54 1.08 -4.81 -10.84
CA SER A 54 1.82 -5.29 -12.01
C SER A 54 3.08 -4.46 -12.28
N VAL A 55 3.03 -3.15 -12.02
CA VAL A 55 4.17 -2.23 -12.17
C VAL A 55 5.12 -2.40 -10.99
N ASN A 56 4.60 -2.36 -9.75
CA ASN A 56 5.44 -2.35 -8.56
C ASN A 56 6.05 -3.69 -8.20
N LYS A 57 5.41 -4.80 -8.60
CA LYS A 57 5.74 -6.17 -8.18
C LYS A 57 5.60 -6.38 -6.66
N GLY A 58 4.71 -5.60 -6.04
CA GLY A 58 4.28 -5.77 -4.66
C GLY A 58 3.13 -6.78 -4.54
N ARG A 59 2.40 -6.73 -3.43
CA ARG A 59 1.26 -7.63 -3.18
C ARG A 59 -0.03 -6.82 -3.01
N ALA A 60 -1.12 -7.34 -3.55
CA ALA A 60 -2.46 -6.85 -3.28
C ALA A 60 -3.23 -7.90 -2.47
N PHE A 61 -3.85 -7.46 -1.38
CA PHE A 61 -4.72 -8.26 -0.54
C PHE A 61 -6.13 -7.72 -0.66
N PHE A 62 -7.04 -8.54 -1.16
CA PHE A 62 -8.47 -8.23 -1.20
C PHE A 62 -9.08 -8.81 0.06
N THR A 63 -9.56 -7.94 0.94
CA THR A 63 -10.11 -8.35 2.23
C THR A 63 -11.36 -7.54 2.55
N SER A 64 -12.12 -7.99 3.53
CA SER A 64 -13.22 -7.22 4.09
C SER A 64 -12.75 -6.51 5.37
N PRO A 65 -13.38 -5.40 5.78
CA PRO A 65 -13.01 -4.69 7.01
C PRO A 65 -12.97 -5.60 8.25
N GLU A 66 -13.83 -6.61 8.29
CA GLU A 66 -13.95 -7.58 9.39
C GLU A 66 -12.72 -8.52 9.47
N ASN A 67 -12.12 -8.85 8.33
CA ASN A 67 -10.96 -9.73 8.24
C ASN A 67 -9.62 -8.94 8.25
N LEU A 68 -9.64 -7.63 7.99
CA LEU A 68 -8.45 -6.78 8.01
C LEU A 68 -7.82 -6.69 9.41
N GLY A 69 -8.66 -6.67 10.46
CA GLY A 69 -8.19 -6.57 11.84
C GLY A 69 -7.23 -7.68 12.23
N GLU A 70 -7.48 -8.91 11.77
CA GLU A 70 -6.62 -10.06 12.03
C GLU A 70 -5.28 -9.94 11.30
N TYR A 71 -5.29 -9.56 10.02
CA TYR A 71 -4.06 -9.41 9.22
C TYR A 71 -3.15 -8.26 9.71
N LEU A 72 -3.72 -7.11 10.08
CA LEU A 72 -2.94 -6.00 10.63
C LEU A 72 -2.32 -6.35 12.00
N LEU A 73 -3.07 -7.09 12.84
CA LEU A 73 -2.56 -7.54 14.13
C LEU A 73 -1.41 -8.55 13.94
N ILE A 74 -1.55 -9.50 13.03
CA ILE A 74 -0.51 -10.49 12.71
C ILE A 74 0.73 -9.78 12.15
N ASP A 75 0.58 -8.90 11.15
CA ASP A 75 1.71 -8.18 10.54
C ASP A 75 2.43 -7.29 11.56
N PHE A 76 1.69 -6.61 12.44
CA PHE A 76 2.27 -5.83 13.54
C PHE A 76 3.05 -6.70 14.53
N ILE A 77 2.52 -7.87 14.92
CA ILE A 77 3.19 -8.79 15.85
C ILE A 77 4.44 -9.40 15.19
N GLU A 78 4.36 -9.80 13.92
CA GLU A 78 5.48 -10.36 13.17
C GLU A 78 6.61 -9.35 13.01
N HIS A 79 6.32 -8.11 12.60
CA HIS A 79 7.32 -7.05 12.52
C HIS A 79 7.92 -6.69 13.89
N LYS A 80 7.14 -6.71 14.97
CA LYS A 80 7.67 -6.49 16.33
C LYS A 80 8.63 -7.59 16.77
N ARG A 81 8.40 -8.84 16.36
CA ARG A 81 9.29 -9.99 16.62
C ARG A 81 10.60 -9.87 15.83
N GLU A 82 10.54 -9.35 14.61
CA GLU A 82 11.73 -9.12 13.78
C GLU A 82 12.59 -7.96 14.34
N PHE A 83 11.95 -6.85 14.73
CA PHE A 83 12.65 -5.71 15.36
C PHE A 83 13.31 -6.06 16.69
N SER A 84 12.67 -6.89 17.52
CA SER A 84 13.25 -7.35 18.78
C SER A 84 14.44 -8.29 18.60
N ARG A 85 14.45 -9.12 17.54
CA ARG A 85 15.61 -9.93 17.14
C ARG A 85 16.76 -9.08 16.61
N PHE A 86 16.48 -8.04 15.83
CA PHE A 86 17.48 -7.06 15.38
C PHE A 86 18.12 -6.27 16.54
N GLY A 87 17.33 -5.90 17.54
CA GLY A 87 17.81 -5.20 18.74
C GLY A 87 18.60 -6.08 19.73
N ALA A 88 18.41 -7.40 19.70
CA ALA A 88 19.22 -8.35 20.46
C ALA A 88 20.59 -8.57 19.80
N SER A 89 20.65 -8.66 18.47
CA SER A 89 21.92 -8.86 17.73
C SER A 89 22.88 -7.67 17.85
N ARG A 90 22.39 -6.43 17.99
CA ARG A 90 23.24 -5.23 18.19
C ARG A 90 23.85 -5.10 19.58
N ARG A 91 23.38 -5.86 20.58
CA ARG A 91 23.94 -5.87 21.95
C ARG A 91 24.98 -6.98 22.16
N ALA A 92 25.16 -7.85 21.18
CA ALA A 92 26.09 -8.97 21.20
C ALA A 92 27.31 -8.75 20.29
N SER A 93 27.63 -7.50 19.93
CA SER A 93 28.78 -7.11 19.10
C SER A 93 29.61 -6.06 19.83
#